data_AF-A0A7V9PNG3-F1
#
_entry.id   AF-A0A7V9PNG3-F1
#
_cell.length_a   1.000
_cell.length_b   1.000
_cell.length_c   1.000
_cell.angle_alpha   90.00
_cell.angle_beta   90.00
_cell.angle_gamma   90.00
#
_symmetry.space_group_name_H-M   'P 1'
#
loop_
_entity.id
_entity.type
_entity.pdbx_description
1 polymer ?
#
loop_
_entity_poly.entity_id
_entity_poly.type
_entity_poly.pdbx_seq_one_letter_code
_entity_poly.pdbx_strand_id
1 'polypeptide(L)'
;MILRTQSIHPLNDAGGQALGSGPWDLSFNTAASFVTNTNWQFYGGETADVSLPGCRAHRAELPLRDAGVGIAVLTAVVRGFVRRDTDRLGNFWVDLTRVVLYVLVPVSLIVALFLVSQGVVQTVTDSVTYATIGGGEQTLALGPVASQEALKHIGTNGGGFFNVNSAMPFENPTTLTNFVLMLSMLIIPAAKYFAILPAIFAATYGGALDGLNVMRLGTPESAIISAIVFNALIIPALVPLALRGVRYRPLGATPLLRRNLLVYGLGGLVVPFVGIKLIDLVVHGVLGA
;
A
#
# COMPACT_ATOMS: atom_id res chain seq x y z
N MET A 1 -8.00 11.99 17.59
CA MET A 1 -9.26 12.43 18.23
C MET A 1 -10.49 11.94 17.50
N ILE A 2 -10.51 11.94 16.15
CA ILE A 2 -11.65 11.46 15.34
C ILE A 2 -12.21 10.11 15.84
N LEU A 3 -11.37 9.08 16.01
CA LEU A 3 -11.78 7.75 16.50
C LEU A 3 -12.29 7.75 17.96
N ARG A 4 -11.81 8.67 18.80
CA ARG A 4 -12.22 8.79 20.22
C ARG A 4 -13.52 9.56 20.40
N THR A 5 -13.90 10.35 19.41
CA THR A 5 -15.13 11.13 19.40
C THR A 5 -16.13 10.63 18.37
N GLN A 6 -15.91 9.42 17.82
CA GLN A 6 -16.75 8.78 16.80
C GLN A 6 -18.24 8.86 17.13
N SER A 7 -18.58 8.66 18.40
CA SER A 7 -19.96 8.67 18.90
C SER A 7 -20.72 9.99 18.72
N ILE A 8 -20.02 11.12 18.56
CA ILE A 8 -20.62 12.47 18.45
C ILE A 8 -20.47 13.09 17.05
N HIS A 9 -19.86 12.39 16.10
CA HIS A 9 -19.76 12.89 14.73
C HIS A 9 -21.10 12.73 13.99
N PRO A 10 -21.40 13.63 13.04
CA PRO A 10 -22.58 13.49 12.19
C PRO A 10 -22.55 12.17 11.42
N LEU A 11 -23.73 11.57 11.21
CA LEU A 11 -23.93 10.29 10.52
C LEU A 11 -23.35 9.06 11.26
N ASN A 12 -23.29 9.11 12.59
CA ASN A 12 -23.01 7.93 13.44
C ASN A 12 -24.15 6.90 13.46
N ASP A 13 -25.32 7.25 12.97
CA ASP A 13 -26.59 6.52 13.06
C ASP A 13 -27.08 5.96 11.72
N ALA A 14 -26.26 6.04 10.66
CA ALA A 14 -26.62 5.57 9.33
C ALA A 14 -26.76 4.03 9.31
N GLY A 15 -28.01 3.56 9.44
CA GLY A 15 -28.37 2.13 9.54
C GLY A 15 -29.02 1.71 10.86
N GLY A 16 -29.32 2.65 11.77
CA GLY A 16 -30.10 2.37 12.99
C GLY A 16 -29.30 1.84 14.18
N GLN A 17 -27.98 1.77 14.09
CA GLN A 17 -27.09 1.47 15.22
C GLN A 17 -26.00 2.55 15.35
N ALA A 18 -26.06 3.31 16.45
CA ALA A 18 -25.00 4.25 16.79
C ALA A 18 -23.75 3.47 17.23
N LEU A 19 -22.63 3.64 16.51
CA LEU A 19 -21.38 3.03 16.93
C LEU A 19 -20.83 3.77 18.15
N GLY A 20 -20.44 3.01 19.16
CA GLY A 20 -19.71 3.52 20.32
C GLY A 20 -18.26 3.82 19.94
N SER A 21 -17.68 4.86 20.53
CA SER A 21 -16.25 5.13 20.37
C SER A 21 -15.44 3.97 20.94
N GLY A 22 -14.50 3.45 20.15
CA GLY A 22 -13.63 2.36 20.60
C GLY A 22 -12.80 2.71 21.84
N PRO A 23 -12.27 1.69 22.55
CA PRO A 23 -11.40 1.92 23.69
C PRO A 23 -10.13 2.69 23.27
N TRP A 24 -9.46 3.30 24.24
CA TRP A 24 -8.38 4.27 23.97
C TRP A 24 -7.20 3.64 23.24
N ASP A 25 -6.91 2.37 23.54
CA ASP A 25 -5.85 1.55 22.97
C ASP A 25 -6.13 1.22 21.50
N LEU A 26 -7.36 0.83 21.15
CA LEU A 26 -7.78 0.67 19.76
C LEU A 26 -7.67 1.97 18.98
N SER A 27 -8.18 3.06 19.54
CA SER A 27 -8.10 4.37 18.88
C SER A 27 -6.66 4.82 18.68
N PHE A 28 -5.79 4.60 19.67
CA PHE A 28 -4.37 4.96 19.60
C PHE A 28 -3.63 4.10 18.58
N ASN A 29 -3.80 2.78 18.62
CA ASN A 29 -3.12 1.87 17.71
C ASN A 29 -3.56 2.10 16.27
N THR A 30 -4.87 2.22 15.98
CA THR A 30 -5.36 2.51 14.63
C THR A 30 -4.83 3.85 14.14
N ALA A 31 -4.86 4.90 14.95
CA ALA A 31 -4.34 6.21 14.56
C ALA A 31 -2.83 6.16 14.28
N ALA A 32 -2.04 5.58 15.20
CA ALA A 32 -0.61 5.44 15.03
C ALA A 32 -0.29 4.65 13.76
N SER A 33 -1.01 3.54 13.55
CA SER A 33 -0.73 2.65 12.44
C SER A 33 -1.03 3.25 11.07
N PHE A 34 -2.10 4.03 10.93
CA PHE A 34 -2.36 4.71 9.65
C PHE A 34 -1.42 5.90 9.46
N VAL A 35 -1.06 6.64 10.52
CA VAL A 35 -0.07 7.73 10.39
C VAL A 35 1.31 7.20 9.99
N THR A 36 1.66 5.97 10.37
CA THR A 36 2.92 5.32 9.99
C THR A 36 2.87 4.54 8.67
N ASN A 37 1.82 4.70 7.85
CA ASN A 37 1.64 3.97 6.58
C ASN A 37 1.73 2.44 6.76
N THR A 38 1.34 1.94 7.94
CA THR A 38 1.37 0.50 8.27
C THR A 38 -0.02 -0.10 8.14
N ASN A 39 -1.03 0.64 8.60
CA ASN A 39 -2.44 0.30 8.55
C ASN A 39 -2.75 -1.11 9.09
N TRP A 40 -2.07 -1.49 10.17
CA TRP A 40 -2.40 -2.61 11.03
C TRP A 40 -3.84 -2.49 11.53
N GLN A 41 -4.56 -3.61 11.47
CA GLN A 41 -5.95 -3.72 11.89
C GLN A 41 -6.07 -4.88 12.87
N PHE A 42 -6.58 -4.60 14.06
CA PHE A 42 -7.00 -5.62 15.02
C PHE A 42 -8.48 -5.43 15.40
N TYR A 43 -9.25 -4.88 14.47
CA TYR A 43 -10.67 -4.62 14.54
C TYR A 43 -11.34 -5.18 13.28
N GLY A 44 -12.62 -5.57 13.39
CA GLY A 44 -13.40 -5.92 12.20
C GLY A 44 -13.84 -4.66 11.48
N GLY A 45 -13.37 -4.44 10.25
CA GLY A 45 -13.68 -3.23 9.47
C GLY A 45 -15.17 -2.99 9.32
N GLU A 46 -15.93 -4.07 9.10
CA GLU A 46 -17.39 -4.11 8.96
C GLU A 46 -18.17 -3.87 10.26
N THR A 47 -17.56 -4.10 11.42
CA THR A 47 -18.22 -4.03 12.73
C THR A 47 -17.80 -2.83 13.56
N ALA A 48 -16.59 -2.30 13.34
CA ALA A 48 -16.01 -1.25 14.17
C ALA A 48 -16.20 0.16 13.57
N ASP A 49 -16.42 0.29 12.26
CA ASP A 49 -16.10 1.54 11.55
C ASP A 49 -16.95 1.88 10.31
N VAL A 50 -17.97 1.08 9.96
CA VAL A 50 -18.64 1.23 8.65
C VAL A 50 -19.51 2.47 8.53
N SER A 51 -20.13 2.94 9.60
CA SER A 51 -21.23 3.91 9.46
C SER A 51 -20.81 5.37 9.34
N LEU A 52 -19.57 5.80 9.63
CA LEU A 52 -19.28 7.25 9.68
C LEU A 52 -18.53 7.85 8.48
N PRO A 53 -18.97 9.02 7.97
CA PRO A 53 -18.20 9.86 7.06
C PRO A 53 -16.85 10.29 7.62
N GLY A 54 -16.73 10.47 8.94
CA GLY A 54 -15.47 10.81 9.60
C GLY A 54 -14.44 9.66 9.55
N CYS A 55 -14.88 8.41 9.71
CA CYS A 55 -14.01 7.24 9.53
C CYS A 55 -13.71 7.00 8.04
N ARG A 56 -14.66 7.25 7.13
CA ARG A 56 -14.45 7.22 5.66
C ARG A 56 -13.45 8.27 5.20
N ALA A 57 -13.56 9.51 5.69
CA ALA A 57 -12.61 10.60 5.41
C ALA A 57 -11.23 10.29 6.00
N HIS A 58 -11.16 9.79 7.25
CA HIS A 58 -9.90 9.36 7.85
C HIS A 58 -9.20 8.26 7.05
N ARG A 59 -9.94 7.27 6.55
CA ARG A 59 -9.40 6.16 5.73
C ARG A 59 -9.09 6.54 4.29
N ALA A 60 -9.75 7.56 3.72
CA ALA A 60 -9.44 8.06 2.38
C ALA A 60 -8.30 9.09 2.38
N GLU A 61 -8.20 9.94 3.41
CA GLU A 61 -7.23 11.04 3.45
C GLU A 61 -5.86 10.63 3.96
N LEU A 62 -5.78 9.67 4.88
CA LEU A 62 -4.50 9.27 5.47
C LEU A 62 -3.57 8.54 4.48
N PRO A 63 -4.05 7.58 3.66
CA PRO A 63 -3.22 6.93 2.63
C PRO A 63 -2.64 7.88 1.58
N LEU A 64 -3.32 9.02 1.35
CA LEU A 64 -2.82 10.08 0.48
C LEU A 64 -1.71 10.87 1.15
N ARG A 65 -1.91 11.22 2.42
CA ARG A 65 -0.97 12.04 3.19
C ARG A 65 0.30 11.27 3.55
N ASP A 66 0.20 10.04 4.00
CA ASP A 66 1.35 9.25 4.46
C ASP A 66 2.27 8.82 3.29
N ALA A 67 1.71 8.33 2.19
CA ALA A 67 2.43 8.02 0.96
C ALA A 67 3.04 9.30 0.36
N GLY A 68 2.28 10.40 0.40
CA GLY A 68 2.73 11.72 -0.01
C GLY A 68 3.94 12.21 0.79
N VAL A 69 3.92 12.05 2.12
CA VAL A 69 5.06 12.38 3.00
C VAL A 69 6.29 11.58 2.63
N GLY A 70 6.16 10.27 2.43
CA GLY A 70 7.28 9.41 2.03
C GLY A 70 7.92 9.84 0.70
N ILE A 71 7.11 10.23 -0.28
CA ILE A 71 7.61 10.73 -1.59
C ILE A 71 8.21 12.14 -1.45
N ALA A 72 7.62 13.03 -0.63
CA ALA A 72 8.13 14.38 -0.39
C ALA A 72 9.50 14.35 0.31
N VAL A 73 9.65 13.53 1.36
CA VAL A 73 10.93 13.31 2.04
C VAL A 73 11.96 12.77 1.07
N LEU A 74 11.60 11.78 0.26
CA LEU A 74 12.49 11.26 -0.78
C LEU A 74 12.92 12.34 -1.77
N THR A 75 12.01 13.21 -2.19
CA THR A 75 12.31 14.33 -3.10
C THR A 75 13.32 15.29 -2.47
N ALA A 76 13.20 15.57 -1.17
CA ALA A 76 14.17 16.37 -0.44
C ALA A 76 15.55 15.68 -0.37
N VAL A 77 15.59 14.37 -0.14
CA VAL A 77 16.84 13.57 -0.15
C VAL A 77 17.52 13.64 -1.53
N VAL A 78 16.76 13.41 -2.61
CA VAL A 78 17.28 13.52 -3.98
C VAL A 78 17.85 14.91 -4.24
N ARG A 79 17.14 15.97 -3.84
CA ARG A 79 17.65 17.36 -3.98
C ARG A 79 18.91 17.61 -3.16
N GLY A 80 19.03 16.99 -1.98
CA GLY A 80 20.22 17.06 -1.14
C GLY A 80 21.46 16.44 -1.80
N PHE A 81 21.28 15.39 -2.62
CA PHE A 81 22.38 14.83 -3.40
C PHE A 81 22.73 15.65 -4.65
N VAL A 82 21.71 16.19 -5.34
CA VAL A 82 21.89 16.87 -6.63
C VAL A 82 22.39 18.31 -6.50
N ARG A 83 21.89 19.06 -5.51
CA ARG A 83 22.21 20.49 -5.38
C ARG A 83 23.57 20.67 -4.72
N ARG A 84 24.39 21.57 -5.27
CA ARG A 84 25.66 22.01 -4.69
C ARG A 84 25.57 23.48 -4.27
N ASP A 85 26.31 23.84 -3.22
CA ASP A 85 26.49 25.22 -2.74
C ASP A 85 25.18 25.98 -2.41
N THR A 86 24.21 25.28 -1.83
CA THR A 86 22.95 25.87 -1.35
C THR A 86 22.56 25.31 0.01
N ASP A 87 21.99 26.16 0.85
CA ASP A 87 21.40 25.83 2.15
C ASP A 87 19.92 25.40 2.03
N ARG A 88 19.37 25.28 0.80
CA ARG A 88 17.93 25.05 0.57
C ARG A 88 17.63 23.71 -0.12
N LEU A 89 16.80 22.89 0.53
CA LEU A 89 16.30 21.60 0.00
C LEU A 89 14.95 21.70 -0.74
N GLY A 90 14.33 22.88 -0.76
CA GLY A 90 13.02 23.13 -1.36
C GLY A 90 11.94 23.38 -0.31
N ASN A 91 10.68 23.15 -0.68
CA ASN A 91 9.52 23.38 0.20
C ASN A 91 8.69 22.11 0.31
N PHE A 92 8.66 21.54 1.53
CA PHE A 92 7.93 20.33 1.85
C PHE A 92 6.45 20.39 1.47
N TRP A 93 5.77 21.51 1.76
CA TRP A 93 4.35 21.66 1.47
C TRP A 93 4.05 21.68 -0.03
N VAL A 94 4.94 22.27 -0.82
CA VAL A 94 4.83 22.27 -2.29
C VAL A 94 5.01 20.85 -2.83
N ASP A 95 5.99 20.11 -2.33
CA ASP A 95 6.23 18.72 -2.77
C ASP A 95 5.07 17.81 -2.39
N LEU A 96 4.61 17.88 -1.14
CA LEU A 96 3.48 17.12 -0.66
C LEU A 96 2.21 17.41 -1.47
N THR A 97 1.90 18.70 -1.70
CA THR A 97 0.72 19.10 -2.47
C THR A 97 0.78 18.60 -3.91
N ARG A 98 1.95 18.73 -4.57
CA ARG A 98 2.14 18.26 -5.95
C ARG A 98 2.02 16.74 -6.06
N VAL A 99 2.64 16.00 -5.14
CA VAL A 99 2.55 14.53 -5.14
C VAL A 99 1.11 14.09 -4.94
N VAL A 100 0.41 14.65 -3.96
CA VAL A 100 -0.99 14.30 -3.69
C VAL A 100 -1.87 14.63 -4.89
N LEU A 101 -1.85 15.88 -5.37
CA LEU A 101 -2.79 16.34 -6.41
C LEU A 101 -2.45 15.88 -7.83
N TYR A 102 -1.17 15.74 -8.17
CA TYR A 102 -0.75 15.43 -9.53
C TYR A 102 -0.28 13.99 -9.74
N VAL A 103 -0.08 13.21 -8.67
CA VAL A 103 0.33 11.80 -8.77
C VAL A 103 -0.69 10.90 -8.10
N LEU A 104 -0.89 11.01 -6.79
CA LEU A 104 -1.68 10.03 -6.05
C LEU A 104 -3.17 10.10 -6.39
N VAL A 105 -3.78 11.29 -6.36
CA VAL A 105 -5.20 11.49 -6.71
C VAL A 105 -5.53 11.03 -8.14
N PRO A 106 -4.84 11.48 -9.20
CA PRO A 106 -5.21 11.09 -10.57
C PRO A 106 -5.01 9.59 -10.82
N VAL A 107 -3.91 9.00 -10.35
CA VAL A 107 -3.65 7.57 -10.54
C VAL A 107 -4.65 6.73 -9.75
N SER A 108 -4.97 7.11 -8.50
CA SER A 108 -5.97 6.40 -7.70
C SER A 108 -7.38 6.54 -8.24
N LEU A 109 -7.72 7.68 -8.85
CA LEU A 109 -9.01 7.82 -9.53
C LEU A 109 -9.13 6.84 -10.70
N ILE A 110 -8.09 6.71 -11.53
CA ILE A 110 -8.08 5.76 -12.67
C ILE A 110 -8.23 4.32 -12.15
N VAL A 111 -7.45 3.94 -11.14
CA VAL A 111 -7.52 2.59 -10.56
C VAL A 111 -8.89 2.36 -9.91
N ALA A 112 -9.44 3.31 -9.17
CA ALA A 112 -10.76 3.18 -8.54
C ALA A 112 -11.87 3.00 -9.58
N LEU A 113 -11.87 3.77 -10.67
CA LEU A 113 -12.83 3.61 -11.76
C LEU A 113 -12.73 2.23 -12.42
N PHE A 114 -11.50 1.76 -12.64
CA PHE A 114 -11.26 0.40 -13.11
C PHE A 114 -11.81 -0.64 -12.13
N LEU A 115 -11.54 -0.52 -10.82
CA LEU A 115 -12.03 -1.44 -9.80
C LEU A 115 -13.57 -1.48 -9.75
N VAL A 116 -14.23 -0.33 -9.82
CA VAL A 116 -15.70 -0.23 -9.90
C VAL A 116 -16.21 -0.97 -11.14
N SER A 117 -15.54 -0.80 -12.30
CA SER A 117 -15.92 -1.51 -13.53
C SER A 117 -15.85 -3.04 -13.42
N GLN A 118 -15.02 -3.55 -12.49
CA GLN A 118 -14.85 -4.98 -12.24
C GLN A 118 -15.71 -5.51 -11.08
N GLY A 119 -16.52 -4.66 -10.44
CA GLY A 119 -17.46 -5.06 -9.40
C GLY A 119 -17.00 -4.77 -7.96
N VAL A 120 -15.94 -3.99 -7.76
CA VAL A 120 -15.58 -3.48 -6.41
C VAL A 120 -16.63 -2.47 -5.97
N VAL A 121 -17.07 -2.55 -4.71
CA VAL A 121 -18.17 -1.74 -4.19
C VAL A 121 -17.75 -0.27 -4.09
N GLN A 122 -18.61 0.65 -4.53
CA GLN A 122 -18.44 2.08 -4.30
C GLN A 122 -19.81 2.72 -4.10
N THR A 123 -20.21 2.89 -2.84
CA THR A 123 -21.50 3.49 -2.48
C THR A 123 -21.41 4.31 -1.20
N VAL A 124 -22.39 5.17 -0.99
CA VAL A 124 -22.62 5.88 0.28
C VAL A 124 -23.58 5.13 1.20
N THR A 125 -24.19 4.04 0.74
CA THR A 125 -25.01 3.14 1.56
C THR A 125 -24.13 2.31 2.49
N ASP A 126 -24.59 2.11 3.73
CA ASP A 126 -23.76 1.52 4.79
C ASP A 126 -23.98 0.03 4.96
N SER A 127 -25.23 -0.41 4.82
CA SER A 127 -25.54 -1.82 4.81
C SER A 127 -26.85 -2.08 4.08
N VAL A 128 -27.01 -3.31 3.62
CA VAL A 128 -28.27 -3.80 3.07
C VAL A 128 -28.55 -5.18 3.65
N THR A 129 -29.78 -5.38 4.13
CA THR A 129 -30.25 -6.68 4.64
C THR A 129 -31.03 -7.39 3.54
N TYR A 130 -30.67 -8.64 3.27
CA TYR A 130 -31.33 -9.50 2.31
C TYR A 130 -31.90 -10.75 2.98
N ALA A 131 -33.09 -11.16 2.55
CA ALA A 131 -33.58 -12.50 2.82
C ALA A 131 -32.75 -13.50 1.99
N THR A 132 -32.16 -14.47 2.68
CA THR A 132 -31.37 -15.54 2.09
C THR A 132 -32.28 -16.62 1.50
N ILE A 133 -31.77 -17.33 0.51
CA ILE A 133 -32.46 -18.49 -0.11
C ILE A 133 -32.73 -19.59 0.93
N GLY A 134 -31.92 -19.66 2.00
CA GLY A 134 -32.10 -20.59 3.12
C GLY A 134 -33.17 -20.18 4.15
N GLY A 135 -33.88 -19.07 3.94
CA GLY A 135 -34.96 -18.62 4.83
C GLY A 135 -34.53 -17.79 6.05
N GLY A 136 -33.25 -17.41 6.16
CA GLY A 136 -32.75 -16.44 7.15
C GLY A 136 -32.51 -15.05 6.55
N GLU A 137 -32.10 -14.08 7.35
CA GLU A 137 -31.66 -12.76 6.88
C GLU A 137 -30.13 -12.61 6.98
N GLN A 138 -29.54 -11.88 6.05
CA GLN A 138 -28.12 -11.53 6.06
C GLN A 138 -27.95 -10.04 5.78
N THR A 139 -27.23 -9.34 6.65
CA THR A 139 -26.83 -7.95 6.45
C THR A 139 -25.44 -7.89 5.83
N LEU A 140 -25.31 -7.18 4.71
CA LEU A 140 -24.06 -6.93 4.01
C LEU A 140 -23.61 -5.50 4.27
N ALA A 141 -22.42 -5.33 4.81
CA ALA A 141 -21.78 -4.02 4.95
C ALA A 141 -21.32 -3.50 3.58
N LEU A 142 -21.53 -2.21 3.31
CA LEU A 142 -21.20 -1.52 2.07
C LEU A 142 -20.49 -0.19 2.37
N GLY A 143 -19.96 0.44 1.33
CA GLY A 143 -19.32 1.74 1.46
C GLY A 143 -18.46 2.12 0.26
N PRO A 144 -17.62 3.17 0.38
CA PRO A 144 -16.75 3.66 -0.68
C PRO A 144 -15.46 2.82 -0.82
N VAL A 145 -15.62 1.52 -1.06
CA VAL A 145 -14.54 0.52 -1.01
C VAL A 145 -13.52 0.74 -2.12
N ALA A 146 -13.94 0.93 -3.37
CA ALA A 146 -13.04 1.04 -4.52
C ALA A 146 -12.06 2.22 -4.42
N SER A 147 -12.52 3.37 -3.93
CA SER A 147 -11.65 4.54 -3.71
C SER A 147 -10.59 4.28 -2.63
N GLN A 148 -10.97 3.60 -1.54
CA GLN A 148 -10.01 3.25 -0.49
C GLN A 148 -9.03 2.18 -1.00
N GLU A 149 -9.52 1.20 -1.76
CA GLU A 149 -8.71 0.12 -2.33
C GLU A 149 -7.64 0.67 -3.28
N ALA A 150 -8.01 1.55 -4.20
CA ALA A 150 -7.06 2.17 -5.12
C ALA A 150 -5.95 2.92 -4.37
N LEU A 151 -6.35 3.75 -3.40
CA LEU A 151 -5.41 4.53 -2.60
C LEU A 151 -4.50 3.65 -1.76
N LYS A 152 -5.05 2.63 -1.11
CA LYS A 152 -4.23 1.79 -0.23
C LYS A 152 -3.16 1.05 -1.01
N HIS A 153 -3.50 0.52 -2.19
CA HIS A 153 -2.52 -0.21 -3.00
C HIS A 153 -1.48 0.72 -3.60
N ILE A 154 -1.87 1.84 -4.21
CA ILE A 154 -0.91 2.81 -4.77
C ILE A 154 0.01 3.40 -3.69
N GLY A 155 -0.57 3.73 -2.54
CA GLY A 155 0.16 4.25 -1.38
C GLY A 155 0.92 3.20 -0.60
N THR A 156 0.85 1.92 -1.00
CA THR A 156 1.45 0.77 -0.29
C THR A 156 1.02 0.66 1.19
N ASN A 157 -0.20 1.09 1.47
CA ASN A 157 -0.87 0.96 2.76
C ASN A 157 -1.51 -0.43 2.89
N GLY A 158 -1.57 -0.97 4.12
CA GLY A 158 -2.13 -2.30 4.40
C GLY A 158 -3.62 -2.35 4.79
N GLY A 159 -4.34 -1.24 4.85
CA GLY A 159 -5.62 -1.14 5.55
C GLY A 159 -6.85 -1.45 4.70
N GLY A 160 -7.51 -2.58 4.94
CA GLY A 160 -8.74 -3.00 4.26
C GLY A 160 -9.97 -2.24 4.71
N PHE A 161 -11.00 -2.22 3.89
CA PHE A 161 -12.32 -1.71 4.29
C PHE A 161 -12.98 -2.71 5.25
N PHE A 162 -12.90 -3.99 4.90
CA PHE A 162 -13.37 -5.15 5.64
C PHE A 162 -12.22 -5.85 6.38
N ASN A 163 -12.56 -6.65 7.39
CA ASN A 163 -11.61 -7.38 8.23
C ASN A 163 -10.69 -8.31 7.42
N VAL A 164 -11.23 -8.97 6.41
CA VAL A 164 -10.48 -9.87 5.51
C VAL A 164 -9.84 -9.15 4.32
N ASN A 165 -9.92 -7.81 4.29
CA ASN A 165 -9.14 -6.94 3.41
C ASN A 165 -9.30 -7.34 1.91
N SER A 166 -8.24 -7.32 1.11
CA SER A 166 -8.27 -7.68 -0.32
C SER A 166 -8.61 -9.16 -0.62
N ALA A 167 -8.94 -9.99 0.37
CA ALA A 167 -9.58 -11.29 0.14
C ALA A 167 -11.12 -11.19 0.10
N MET A 168 -11.70 -10.05 0.54
CA MET A 168 -13.13 -9.79 0.47
C MET A 168 -13.54 -9.60 -1.00
N PRO A 169 -14.58 -10.29 -1.51
CA PRO A 169 -15.06 -10.10 -2.87
C PRO A 169 -15.47 -8.65 -3.20
N PHE A 170 -15.88 -7.88 -2.20
CA PHE A 170 -16.20 -6.45 -2.36
C PHE A 170 -14.99 -5.53 -2.50
N GLU A 171 -13.79 -5.99 -2.13
CA GLU A 171 -12.51 -5.27 -2.33
C GLU A 171 -11.77 -5.79 -3.58
N ASN A 172 -11.88 -7.09 -3.89
CA ASN A 172 -11.11 -7.73 -4.96
C ASN A 172 -11.90 -8.89 -5.62
N PRO A 173 -12.86 -8.60 -6.51
CA PRO A 173 -13.80 -9.58 -7.04
C PRO A 173 -13.22 -10.52 -8.09
N THR A 174 -12.18 -10.10 -8.82
CA THR A 174 -11.68 -10.86 -9.99
C THR A 174 -10.16 -11.07 -9.95
N THR A 175 -9.68 -12.03 -10.74
CA THR A 175 -8.24 -12.22 -10.94
C THR A 175 -7.59 -11.00 -11.60
N LEU A 176 -8.33 -10.30 -12.46
CA LEU A 176 -7.86 -9.08 -13.11
C LEU A 176 -7.75 -7.92 -12.13
N THR A 177 -8.71 -7.73 -11.22
CA THR A 177 -8.56 -6.74 -10.14
C THR A 177 -7.35 -7.07 -9.30
N ASN A 178 -7.17 -8.33 -8.92
CA ASN A 178 -6.02 -8.75 -8.13
C ASN A 178 -4.68 -8.41 -8.81
N PHE A 179 -4.58 -8.65 -10.12
CA PHE A 179 -3.40 -8.29 -10.90
C PHE A 179 -3.13 -6.77 -10.90
N VAL A 180 -4.16 -5.96 -11.13
CA VAL A 180 -4.03 -4.49 -11.13
C VAL A 180 -3.68 -3.95 -9.75
N LEU A 181 -4.23 -4.52 -8.68
CA LEU A 181 -3.88 -4.14 -7.30
C LEU A 181 -2.41 -4.46 -7.00
N MET A 182 -1.92 -5.65 -7.38
CA MET A 182 -0.50 -6.00 -7.24
C MET A 182 0.42 -5.05 -8.02
N LEU A 183 0.06 -4.69 -9.26
CA LEU A 183 0.80 -3.69 -10.04
C LEU A 183 0.79 -2.31 -9.35
N SER A 184 -0.35 -1.91 -8.81
CA SER A 184 -0.53 -0.62 -8.13
C SER A 184 0.39 -0.50 -6.91
N MET A 185 0.62 -1.58 -6.17
CA MET A 185 1.57 -1.60 -5.05
C MET A 185 3.03 -1.36 -5.47
N LEU A 186 3.38 -1.64 -6.72
CA LEU A 186 4.77 -1.66 -7.17
C LEU A 186 5.12 -0.48 -8.07
N ILE A 187 4.13 0.18 -8.67
CA ILE A 187 4.36 1.28 -9.61
C ILE A 187 5.14 2.44 -8.99
N ILE A 188 4.79 2.88 -7.78
CA ILE A 188 5.47 3.99 -7.10
C ILE A 188 6.87 3.58 -6.61
N PRO A 189 7.05 2.45 -5.90
CA PRO A 189 8.38 1.96 -5.56
C PRO A 189 9.30 1.80 -6.77
N ALA A 190 8.80 1.23 -7.87
CA ALA A 190 9.55 1.08 -9.11
C ALA A 190 9.93 2.44 -9.71
N ALA A 191 8.96 3.35 -9.88
CA ALA A 191 9.18 4.69 -10.44
C ALA A 191 10.21 5.50 -9.65
N LYS A 192 10.26 5.35 -8.32
CA LYS A 192 11.26 6.00 -7.46
C LYS A 192 12.68 5.62 -7.86
N TYR A 193 12.97 4.36 -8.19
CA TYR A 193 14.31 3.97 -8.64
C TYR A 193 14.72 4.68 -9.92
N PHE A 194 13.82 4.76 -10.91
CA PHE A 194 14.06 5.50 -12.15
C PHE A 194 14.25 7.00 -11.94
N ALA A 195 13.60 7.60 -10.93
CA ALA A 195 13.73 9.02 -10.64
C ALA A 195 14.99 9.34 -9.80
N ILE A 196 15.31 8.51 -8.81
CA ILE A 196 16.39 8.74 -7.85
C ILE A 196 17.76 8.40 -8.46
N LEU A 197 17.88 7.23 -9.09
CA LEU A 197 19.20 6.70 -9.43
C LEU A 197 19.91 7.59 -10.45
N PRO A 198 19.28 8.07 -11.54
CA PRO A 198 19.92 9.04 -12.43
C PRO A 198 20.33 10.33 -11.71
N ALA A 199 19.50 10.84 -10.81
CA ALA A 199 19.79 12.06 -10.07
C ALA A 199 21.01 11.91 -9.14
N ILE A 200 21.14 10.77 -8.46
CA ILE A 200 22.27 10.50 -7.55
C ILE A 200 23.55 10.17 -8.34
N PHE A 201 23.46 9.36 -9.41
CA PHE A 201 24.63 8.91 -10.17
C PHE A 201 25.15 9.96 -11.15
N ALA A 202 24.29 10.72 -11.82
CA ALA A 202 24.73 11.75 -12.77
C ALA A 202 25.30 13.00 -12.08
N ALA A 203 24.76 13.38 -10.91
CA ALA A 203 25.15 14.63 -10.26
C ALA A 203 26.34 14.49 -9.31
N THR A 204 26.52 13.35 -8.63
CA THR A 204 27.26 13.38 -7.36
C THR A 204 28.48 12.45 -7.29
N TYR A 205 28.54 11.34 -8.04
CA TYR A 205 29.51 10.28 -7.72
C TYR A 205 30.36 9.78 -8.88
N GLY A 206 31.50 10.44 -9.05
CA GLY A 206 32.74 9.74 -9.39
C GLY A 206 33.16 8.83 -8.23
N GLY A 207 32.49 7.68 -8.07
CA GLY A 207 32.94 6.54 -7.23
C GLY A 207 32.61 6.55 -5.73
N ALA A 208 32.29 7.66 -5.06
CA ALA A 208 32.16 7.65 -3.58
C ALA A 208 30.92 6.95 -2.98
N LEU A 209 30.03 6.35 -3.77
CA LEU A 209 28.91 5.50 -3.29
C LEU A 209 29.27 4.01 -3.19
N ASP A 210 30.46 3.59 -3.60
CA ASP A 210 30.85 2.18 -3.58
C ASP A 210 30.80 1.58 -2.16
N GLY A 211 31.00 2.41 -1.13
CA GLY A 211 30.87 1.99 0.27
C GLY A 211 29.46 1.59 0.71
N LEU A 212 28.42 2.01 -0.03
CA LEU A 212 27.02 1.62 0.22
C LEU A 212 26.58 0.41 -0.62
N ASN A 213 27.44 -0.08 -1.52
CA ASN A 213 27.18 -1.25 -2.34
C ASN A 213 27.39 -2.55 -1.55
N VAL A 214 26.56 -2.77 -0.53
CA VAL A 214 26.62 -3.95 0.35
C VAL A 214 26.49 -5.26 -0.45
N MET A 215 25.71 -5.25 -1.54
CA MET A 215 25.52 -6.40 -2.44
C MET A 215 26.64 -6.56 -3.50
N ARG A 216 27.60 -5.63 -3.58
CA ARG A 216 28.66 -5.59 -4.61
C ARG A 216 28.10 -5.73 -6.03
N LEU A 217 27.02 -5.01 -6.35
CA LEU A 217 26.44 -4.94 -7.70
C LEU A 217 27.44 -4.31 -8.68
N GLY A 218 27.42 -4.74 -9.95
CA GLY A 218 28.49 -4.45 -10.91
C GLY A 218 28.65 -2.96 -11.20
N THR A 219 27.59 -2.34 -11.72
CA THR A 219 27.56 -0.90 -12.03
C THR A 219 26.22 -0.28 -11.65
N PRO A 220 26.14 1.05 -11.47
CA PRO A 220 24.89 1.76 -11.26
C PRO A 220 23.80 1.42 -12.29
N GLU A 221 24.17 1.34 -13.56
CA GLU A 221 23.25 1.07 -14.67
C GLU A 221 22.74 -0.37 -14.65
N SER A 222 23.63 -1.35 -14.47
CA SER A 222 23.25 -2.76 -14.32
C SER A 222 22.41 -3.00 -13.06
N ALA A 223 22.69 -2.29 -11.96
CA ALA A 223 21.88 -2.35 -10.74
C ALA A 223 20.45 -1.82 -10.96
N ILE A 224 20.30 -0.70 -11.69
CA ILE A 224 19.00 -0.15 -12.08
C ILE A 224 18.23 -1.19 -12.91
N ILE A 225 18.84 -1.67 -14.00
CA ILE A 225 18.22 -2.63 -14.92
C ILE A 225 17.84 -3.91 -14.18
N SER A 226 18.69 -4.41 -13.28
CA SER A 226 18.45 -5.63 -12.54
C SER A 226 17.31 -5.51 -11.53
N ALA A 227 17.19 -4.37 -10.84
CA ALA A 227 16.05 -4.11 -9.96
C ALA A 227 14.73 -4.04 -10.75
N ILE A 228 14.74 -3.41 -11.92
CA ILE A 228 13.57 -3.30 -12.80
C ILE A 228 13.16 -4.67 -13.33
N VAL A 229 14.12 -5.42 -13.88
CA VAL A 229 13.88 -6.77 -14.43
C VAL A 229 13.42 -7.71 -13.33
N PHE A 230 14.01 -7.66 -12.13
CA PHE A 230 13.55 -8.44 -10.99
C PHE A 230 12.08 -8.15 -10.67
N ASN A 231 11.70 -6.86 -10.55
CA ASN A 231 10.32 -6.47 -10.29
C ASN A 231 9.38 -6.92 -11.43
N ALA A 232 9.81 -6.78 -12.68
CA ALA A 232 9.03 -7.20 -13.85
C ALA A 232 8.82 -8.72 -13.92
N LEU A 233 9.75 -9.52 -13.40
CA LEU A 233 9.66 -10.99 -13.37
C LEU A 233 8.92 -11.50 -12.14
N ILE A 234 9.18 -10.92 -10.97
CA ILE A 234 8.61 -11.40 -9.70
C ILE A 234 7.09 -11.17 -9.66
N ILE A 235 6.57 -10.09 -10.26
CA ILE A 235 5.14 -9.78 -10.27
C ILE A 235 4.33 -10.88 -10.99
N PRO A 236 4.58 -11.21 -12.27
CA PRO A 236 3.91 -12.33 -12.93
C PRO A 236 4.18 -13.67 -12.24
N ALA A 237 5.37 -13.88 -11.66
CA ALA A 237 5.69 -15.14 -10.97
C ALA A 237 4.89 -15.32 -9.67
N LEU A 238 4.59 -14.22 -8.96
CA LEU A 238 3.78 -14.24 -7.74
C LEU A 238 2.28 -14.42 -8.05
N VAL A 239 1.81 -14.08 -9.24
CA VAL A 239 0.39 -14.24 -9.63
C VAL A 239 -0.07 -15.71 -9.50
N PRO A 240 0.56 -16.72 -10.14
CA PRO A 240 0.18 -18.13 -9.93
C PRO A 240 0.34 -18.60 -8.49
N LEU A 241 1.32 -18.08 -7.76
CA LEU A 241 1.53 -18.44 -6.36
C LEU A 241 0.40 -17.92 -5.48
N ALA A 242 -0.05 -16.69 -5.70
CA ALA A 242 -1.19 -16.09 -5.01
C ALA A 242 -2.51 -16.83 -5.33
N LEU A 243 -2.64 -17.35 -6.55
CA LEU A 243 -3.81 -18.12 -6.99
C LEU A 243 -3.81 -19.57 -6.46
N ARG A 244 -2.65 -20.12 -6.07
CA ARG A 244 -2.56 -21.41 -5.38
C ARG A 244 -3.02 -21.22 -3.93
N GLY A 245 -4.33 -21.33 -3.70
CA GLY A 245 -4.94 -21.24 -2.38
C GLY A 245 -4.14 -22.03 -1.31
N VAL A 246 -3.97 -21.42 -0.14
CA VAL A 246 -3.16 -22.00 0.94
C VAL A 246 -3.98 -23.08 1.65
N ARG A 247 -3.40 -24.28 1.84
CA ARG A 247 -4.02 -25.34 2.64
C ARG A 247 -4.26 -24.82 4.07
N TYR A 248 -5.52 -24.68 4.44
CA TYR A 248 -5.92 -24.28 5.79
C TYR A 248 -5.43 -25.33 6.80
N ARG A 249 -4.69 -24.87 7.80
CA ARG A 249 -4.29 -25.67 8.97
C ARG A 249 -4.71 -24.90 10.21
N PRO A 250 -5.54 -25.48 11.09
CA PRO A 250 -5.93 -24.82 12.34
C PRO A 250 -4.67 -24.70 13.22
N LEU A 251 -4.18 -23.48 13.36
CA LEU A 251 -3.04 -23.12 14.19
C LEU A 251 -3.44 -21.91 15.03
N GLY A 252 -2.97 -21.83 16.28
CA GLY A 252 -3.15 -20.65 17.12
C GLY A 252 -2.47 -19.41 16.51
N ALA A 253 -2.92 -18.22 16.91
CA ALA A 253 -2.45 -16.95 16.35
C ALA A 253 -0.93 -16.74 16.53
N THR A 254 -0.35 -17.08 17.68
CA THR A 254 1.08 -16.88 17.96
C THR A 254 1.99 -17.78 17.10
N PRO A 255 1.77 -19.11 17.00
CA PRO A 255 2.50 -19.96 16.07
C PRO A 255 2.38 -19.52 14.61
N LEU A 256 1.19 -19.08 14.20
CA LEU A 256 0.91 -18.64 12.83
C LEU A 256 1.66 -17.33 12.51
N LEU A 257 1.62 -16.35 13.41
CA LEU A 257 2.36 -15.09 13.28
C LEU A 257 3.87 -15.34 13.20
N ARG A 258 4.43 -16.15 14.11
CA ARG A 258 5.87 -16.47 14.12
C ARG A 258 6.30 -17.14 12.83
N ARG A 259 5.52 -18.11 12.34
CA ARG A 259 5.79 -18.80 11.07
C ARG A 259 5.71 -17.84 9.90
N ASN A 260 4.69 -16.99 9.83
CA ASN A 260 4.51 -16.08 8.71
C ASN A 260 5.59 -14.99 8.69
N LEU A 261 5.97 -14.44 9.85
CA LEU A 261 7.09 -13.50 9.95
C LEU A 261 8.41 -14.14 9.52
N LEU A 262 8.69 -15.37 9.95
CA LEU A 262 9.94 -16.06 9.59
C LEU A 262 9.99 -16.48 8.12
N VAL A 263 8.89 -16.97 7.56
CA VAL A 263 8.89 -17.50 6.18
C VAL A 263 8.60 -16.40 5.18
N TYR A 264 7.50 -15.67 5.35
CA TYR A 264 7.07 -14.66 4.37
C TYR A 264 7.69 -13.29 4.67
N GLY A 265 7.88 -12.92 5.93
CA GLY A 265 8.57 -11.67 6.29
C GLY A 265 10.06 -11.72 5.94
N LEU A 266 10.79 -12.70 6.45
CA LEU A 266 12.22 -12.84 6.18
C LEU A 266 12.48 -13.25 4.72
N GLY A 267 11.65 -14.13 4.15
CA GLY A 267 11.72 -14.48 2.73
C GLY A 267 11.43 -13.29 1.82
N GLY A 268 10.40 -12.50 2.13
CA GLY A 268 10.08 -11.27 1.40
C GLY A 268 11.18 -10.21 1.48
N LEU A 269 11.96 -10.20 2.58
CA LEU A 269 13.13 -9.35 2.71
C LEU A 269 14.33 -9.87 1.91
N VAL A 270 14.63 -11.16 1.96
CA VAL A 270 15.88 -11.73 1.41
C VAL A 270 15.80 -12.01 -0.09
N VAL A 271 14.66 -12.52 -0.58
CA VAL A 271 14.48 -12.94 -1.98
C VAL A 271 14.77 -11.82 -2.98
N PRO A 272 14.34 -10.55 -2.76
CA PRO A 272 14.70 -9.45 -3.66
C PRO A 272 16.20 -9.21 -3.79
N PHE A 273 16.95 -9.25 -2.69
CA PHE A 273 18.40 -9.00 -2.71
C PHE A 273 19.13 -10.09 -3.51
N VAL A 274 18.79 -11.36 -3.26
CA VAL A 274 19.36 -12.50 -3.99
C VAL A 274 18.97 -12.46 -5.46
N GLY A 275 17.70 -12.22 -5.76
CA GLY A 275 17.19 -12.16 -7.14
C GLY A 275 17.82 -11.04 -7.95
N ILE A 276 17.88 -9.83 -7.39
CA ILE A 276 18.54 -8.68 -8.02
C ILE A 276 20.01 -8.97 -8.28
N LYS A 277 20.74 -9.57 -7.33
CA LYS A 277 22.16 -9.89 -7.52
C LYS A 277 22.39 -10.92 -8.62
N LEU A 278 21.55 -11.95 -8.71
CA LEU A 278 21.67 -12.96 -9.76
C LEU A 278 21.41 -12.36 -11.14
N ILE A 279 20.42 -11.48 -11.25
CA ILE A 279 20.14 -10.77 -12.51
C ILE A 279 21.29 -9.82 -12.85
N ASP A 280 21.83 -9.10 -11.87
CA ASP A 280 22.99 -8.22 -12.02
C ASP A 280 24.22 -8.96 -12.55
N LEU A 281 24.52 -10.15 -12.04
CA LEU A 281 25.63 -10.96 -12.55
C LEU A 281 25.45 -11.33 -14.03
N VAL A 282 24.22 -11.60 -14.47
CA VAL A 282 23.92 -11.90 -15.87
C VAL A 282 23.95 -10.64 -16.74
N VAL A 283 23.29 -9.57 -16.29
CA VAL A 283 23.21 -8.29 -17.02
C VAL A 283 24.58 -7.67 -17.18
N HIS A 284 25.39 -7.64 -16.12
CA HIS A 284 26.77 -7.14 -16.16
C HIS A 284 27.66 -8.01 -17.06
N GLY A 285 27.54 -9.34 -16.96
CA GLY A 285 28.29 -10.27 -17.80
C GLY A 285 27.94 -10.21 -19.31
N VAL A 286 26.71 -9.80 -19.65
CA VAL A 286 26.23 -9.73 -21.04
C VAL A 286 26.38 -8.33 -21.65
N LEU A 287 26.16 -7.27 -20.89
CA LEU A 287 26.15 -5.89 -21.40
C LEU A 287 27.51 -5.18 -21.29
N GLY A 288 28.48 -5.70 -20.54
CA GLY A 288 29.82 -5.11 -20.43
C GLY A 288 29.85 -3.68 -19.87
N ALA A 289 28.84 -3.29 -19.12
CA ALA A 289 28.74 -1.99 -18.43
C ALA A 289 29.27 -2.08 -17.01
#